data_AF-A0A8J6M3F3-F1
#
_entry.id   AF-A0A8J6M3F3-F1
#
_cell.length_a   1.000
_cell.length_b   1.000
_cell.length_c   1.000
_cell.angle_alpha   90.00
_cell.angle_beta   90.00
_cell.angle_gamma   90.00
#
_symmetry.space_group_name_H-M   'P 1'
#
loop_
_entity.id
_entity.type
_entity.pdbx_description
1 polymer ?
#
loop_
_entity_poly.entity_id
_entity_poly.type
_entity_poly.pdbx_seq_one_letter_code
_entity_poly.pdbx_strand_id
1 'polypeptide(L)'
;MKQTDIYTEALICLRSILQTDHPEFKNWIDWLERDIEDWTQRREVAHHLQAYGGMGSFNDLPSMRGNHDYIFDFLKSVCYAFGHLYGKREGISPEALMKECVHDAEQASYHPRKELNQAIAQHLMQGDLQENLDRM
;
A
#
# COMPACT_ATOMS: atom_id res chain seq x y z
N MET A 1 16.02 6.45 11.53
CA MET A 1 14.86 5.91 10.81
C MET A 1 13.62 6.22 11.61
N LYS A 2 12.64 6.90 11.03
CA LYS A 2 11.32 6.98 11.67
C LYS A 2 10.73 5.58 11.63
N GLN A 3 10.38 5.03 12.77
CA GLN A 3 9.77 3.71 12.83
C GLN A 3 8.30 3.85 12.45
N THR A 4 8.02 3.85 11.14
CA THR A 4 6.67 3.77 10.57
C THR A 4 6.22 2.33 10.53
N ASP A 5 4.95 2.07 10.82
CA ASP A 5 4.39 0.73 10.61
C ASP A 5 4.21 0.44 9.11
N ILE A 6 4.15 -0.85 8.77
CA ILE A 6 4.11 -1.35 7.38
C ILE A 6 2.97 -0.69 6.58
N TYR A 7 1.79 -0.53 7.19
CA TYR A 7 0.64 0.05 6.49
C TYR A 7 0.85 1.55 6.21
N THR A 8 1.39 2.29 7.18
CA THR A 8 1.76 3.70 7.00
C THR A 8 2.81 3.86 5.89
N GLU A 9 3.86 3.03 5.90
CA GLU A 9 4.90 3.04 4.88
C GLU A 9 4.33 2.75 3.49
N ALA A 10 3.45 1.76 3.37
CA ALA A 10 2.80 1.41 2.11
C ALA A 10 1.93 2.55 1.55
N LEU A 11 1.12 3.21 2.39
CA LEU A 11 0.32 4.36 1.98
C LEU A 11 1.19 5.55 1.55
N ILE A 12 2.29 5.81 2.27
CA ILE A 12 3.26 6.84 1.90
C ILE A 12 3.91 6.54 0.55
N CYS A 13 4.27 5.28 0.30
CA CYS A 13 4.84 4.86 -0.98
C CYS A 13 3.83 5.01 -2.11
N LEU A 14 2.58 4.57 -1.93
CA LEU A 14 1.50 4.78 -2.91
C LEU A 14 1.33 6.25 -3.27
N ARG A 15 1.33 7.12 -2.25
CA ARG A 15 1.19 8.57 -2.44
C ARG A 15 2.39 9.15 -3.19
N SER A 16 3.60 8.72 -2.82
CA SER A 16 4.85 9.20 -3.44
C SER A 16 4.92 8.79 -4.91
N ILE A 17 4.54 7.55 -5.23
CA ILE A 17 4.48 7.07 -6.62
C ILE A 17 3.48 7.90 -7.43
N LEU A 18 2.27 8.16 -6.91
CA LEU A 18 1.31 9.02 -7.60
C LEU A 18 1.83 10.44 -7.77
N GLN A 19 2.45 11.03 -6.75
CA GLN A 19 3.02 12.38 -6.84
C GLN A 19 4.12 12.49 -7.91
N THR A 20 4.96 11.46 -8.05
CA THR A 20 6.08 11.45 -8.99
C THR A 20 5.66 11.08 -10.41
N ASP A 21 4.94 9.96 -10.56
CA ASP A 21 4.66 9.36 -11.86
C ASP A 21 3.35 9.90 -12.47
N HIS A 22 2.39 10.30 -11.63
CA HIS A 22 1.03 10.64 -12.03
C HIS A 22 0.41 11.82 -11.25
N PRO A 23 1.04 13.01 -11.24
CA PRO A 23 0.55 14.16 -10.47
C PRO A 23 -0.85 14.64 -10.92
N GLU A 24 -1.33 14.22 -12.09
CA GLU A 24 -2.70 14.43 -12.55
C GLU A 24 -3.76 13.76 -11.65
N PHE A 25 -3.40 12.72 -10.89
CA PHE A 25 -4.30 12.00 -9.98
C PHE A 25 -4.40 12.66 -8.59
N LYS A 26 -4.50 13.99 -8.56
CA LYS A 26 -4.55 14.79 -7.32
C LYS A 26 -5.59 14.28 -6.30
N ASN A 27 -6.80 13.94 -6.74
CA ASN A 27 -7.84 13.45 -5.82
C ASN A 27 -7.42 12.18 -5.08
N TRP A 28 -6.71 11.25 -5.76
CA TRP A 28 -6.20 10.03 -5.15
C TRP A 28 -5.04 10.30 -4.21
N ILE A 29 -4.18 11.28 -4.53
CA ILE A 29 -3.11 11.76 -3.64
C ILE A 29 -3.72 12.32 -2.35
N ASP A 30 -4.69 13.22 -2.46
CA ASP A 30 -5.39 13.82 -1.31
C ASP A 30 -6.12 12.75 -0.47
N TRP A 31 -6.68 11.71 -1.11
CA TRP A 31 -7.30 10.58 -0.42
C TRP A 31 -6.30 9.74 0.38
N LEU A 32 -5.13 9.45 -0.19
CA LEU A 32 -4.07 8.74 0.53
C LEU A 32 -3.52 9.56 1.70
N GLU A 33 -3.44 10.88 1.57
CA GLU A 33 -3.08 11.75 2.69
C GLU A 33 -4.07 11.60 3.85
N ARG A 34 -5.36 11.58 3.54
CA ARG A 34 -6.39 11.32 4.54
C ARG A 34 -6.29 9.92 5.14
N ASP A 35 -6.04 8.89 4.33
CA ASP A 35 -5.86 7.52 4.83
C ASP A 35 -4.69 7.42 5.82
N ILE A 36 -3.58 8.12 5.54
CA ILE A 36 -2.43 8.20 6.43
C ILE A 36 -2.82 8.90 7.74
N GLU A 37 -3.55 10.02 7.68
CA GLU A 37 -4.00 10.75 8.87
C GLU A 37 -4.96 9.92 9.73
N ASP A 38 -5.98 9.32 9.11
CA ASP A 38 -6.99 8.51 9.79
C ASP A 38 -6.34 7.27 10.45
N TRP A 39 -5.40 6.62 9.78
CA TRP A 39 -4.65 5.51 10.36
C TRP A 39 -3.73 5.96 11.50
N THR A 40 -2.87 6.95 11.29
CA THR A 40 -1.86 7.35 12.27
C THR A 40 -2.45 8.00 13.52
N GLN A 41 -3.60 8.68 13.40
CA GLN A 41 -4.26 9.34 14.53
C GLN A 41 -5.32 8.46 15.21
N ARG A 42 -6.09 7.71 14.44
CA ARG A 42 -7.30 7.02 14.93
C ARG A 42 -7.28 5.51 14.73
N ARG A 43 -6.28 4.98 14.01
CA ARG A 43 -6.24 3.58 13.56
C ARG A 43 -7.47 3.20 12.74
N GLU A 44 -7.97 4.13 11.92
CA GLU A 44 -9.15 3.93 11.08
C GLU A 44 -8.76 3.59 9.63
N VAL A 45 -9.51 2.66 9.02
CA VAL A 45 -9.34 2.24 7.61
C VAL A 45 -10.62 2.39 6.78
N ALA A 46 -11.67 2.97 7.36
CA ALA A 46 -12.98 3.05 6.72
C ALA A 46 -12.96 3.94 5.47
N HIS A 47 -12.24 5.06 5.51
CA HIS A 47 -12.06 5.93 4.35
C HIS A 47 -11.35 5.20 3.20
N HIS A 48 -10.24 4.51 3.52
CA HIS A 48 -9.50 3.69 2.57
C HIS A 48 -10.39 2.67 1.86
N LEU A 49 -11.20 1.92 2.61
CA LEU A 49 -12.10 0.92 2.02
C LEU A 49 -13.18 1.53 1.13
N GLN A 50 -13.72 2.69 1.50
CA GLN A 50 -14.67 3.42 0.66
C GLN A 50 -14.01 3.87 -0.65
N ALA A 51 -12.77 4.35 -0.60
CA ALA A 51 -11.98 4.74 -1.77
C ALA A 51 -11.66 3.57 -2.72
N TYR A 52 -11.65 2.32 -2.23
CA TYR A 52 -11.42 1.12 -3.05
C TYR A 52 -12.71 0.49 -3.62
N GLY A 53 -13.90 0.89 -3.16
CA GLY A 53 -15.15 0.12 -3.34
C GLY A 53 -16.25 0.73 -4.23
N GLY A 54 -15.97 1.74 -5.07
CA GLY A 54 -16.98 2.42 -5.90
C GLY A 54 -16.57 2.70 -7.35
N MET A 55 -17.42 3.35 -8.14
CA MET A 55 -17.02 3.89 -9.46
C MET A 55 -16.03 5.04 -9.26
N GLY A 56 -14.86 4.96 -9.91
CA GLY A 56 -13.74 5.89 -9.69
C GLY A 56 -12.87 5.51 -8.49
N SER A 57 -12.88 4.24 -8.10
CA SER A 57 -12.07 3.70 -7.01
C SER A 57 -10.58 3.70 -7.32
N PHE A 58 -9.76 3.49 -6.30
CA PHE A 58 -8.32 3.24 -6.46
C PHE A 58 -8.01 2.03 -7.38
N ASN A 59 -8.97 1.10 -7.52
CA ASN A 59 -8.88 -0.03 -8.45
C ASN A 59 -9.22 0.36 -9.90
N ASP A 60 -9.91 1.47 -10.13
CA ASP A 60 -10.25 1.97 -11.46
C ASP A 60 -9.14 2.84 -12.06
N LEU A 61 -8.07 3.12 -11.31
CA LEU A 61 -6.85 3.68 -11.88
C LEU A 61 -6.39 2.74 -13.00
N PRO A 62 -6.22 3.24 -14.25
CA PRO A 62 -5.67 2.41 -15.32
C PRO A 62 -4.33 1.85 -14.86
N SER A 63 -3.94 0.66 -15.34
CA SER A 63 -2.57 0.15 -15.13
C SER A 63 -1.60 1.29 -15.40
N MET A 64 -0.86 1.68 -14.36
CA MET A 64 -0.11 2.91 -14.37
C MET A 64 0.98 2.76 -15.42
N ARG A 65 1.12 3.70 -16.35
CA ARG A 65 2.27 3.67 -17.27
C ARG A 65 3.38 4.51 -16.65
N GLY A 66 3.99 3.98 -15.61
CA GLY A 66 5.04 4.64 -14.82
C GLY A 66 6.23 3.72 -14.54
N ASN A 67 7.28 4.28 -13.96
CA ASN A 67 8.48 3.52 -13.57
C ASN A 67 8.14 2.54 -12.44
N HIS A 68 7.14 2.88 -11.63
CA HIS A 68 6.81 2.16 -10.40
C HIS A 68 5.49 1.38 -10.46
N ASP A 69 4.92 1.15 -11.65
CA ASP A 69 3.60 0.49 -11.84
C ASP A 69 3.48 -0.84 -11.06
N TYR A 70 4.49 -1.69 -11.17
CA TYR A 70 4.51 -2.98 -10.48
C TYR A 70 4.54 -2.84 -8.96
N ILE A 71 5.35 -1.91 -8.45
CA ILE A 71 5.45 -1.63 -7.00
C ILE A 71 4.12 -1.06 -6.51
N PHE A 72 3.50 -0.19 -7.29
CA PHE A 72 2.20 0.40 -6.97
C PHE A 72 1.10 -0.67 -6.84
N ASP A 73 1.00 -1.61 -7.78
CA ASP A 73 0.02 -2.70 -7.72
C ASP A 73 0.26 -3.66 -6.55
N PHE A 74 1.52 -3.93 -6.23
CA PHE A 74 1.89 -4.69 -5.03
C PHE A 74 1.38 -4.00 -3.76
N LEU A 75 1.67 -2.70 -3.62
CA LEU A 75 1.28 -1.92 -2.45
C LEU A 75 -0.23 -1.75 -2.33
N LYS A 76 -0.93 -1.54 -3.45
CA LYS A 76 -2.41 -1.54 -3.50
C LYS A 76 -2.98 -2.81 -2.90
N SER A 77 -2.43 -3.95 -3.29
CA SER A 77 -2.87 -5.26 -2.82
C SER A 77 -2.66 -5.42 -1.32
N VAL A 78 -1.49 -5.04 -0.80
CA VAL A 78 -1.19 -5.07 0.63
C VAL A 78 -2.12 -4.15 1.44
N CYS A 79 -2.28 -2.89 1.00
CA CYS A 79 -3.12 -1.91 1.70
C CYS A 79 -4.60 -2.34 1.72
N TYR A 80 -5.11 -2.80 0.58
CA TYR A 80 -6.49 -3.30 0.50
C TYR A 80 -6.70 -4.53 1.39
N ALA A 81 -5.81 -5.51 1.33
CA ALA A 81 -5.90 -6.71 2.16
C ALA A 81 -5.91 -6.36 3.66
N PHE A 82 -5.00 -5.49 4.08
CA PHE A 82 -4.95 -5.04 5.47
C PHE A 82 -6.24 -4.31 5.87
N GLY A 83 -6.64 -3.28 5.12
CA GLY A 83 -7.86 -2.54 5.40
C GLY A 83 -9.09 -3.44 5.43
N HIS A 84 -9.14 -4.45 4.55
CA HIS A 84 -10.28 -5.37 4.47
C HIS A 84 -10.35 -6.33 5.66
N LEU A 85 -9.21 -6.76 6.20
CA LEU A 85 -9.14 -7.73 7.30
C LEU A 85 -9.10 -7.06 8.68
N TYR A 86 -8.66 -5.81 8.74
CA TYR A 86 -8.58 -5.04 9.98
C TYR A 86 -9.96 -4.87 10.63
N GLY A 87 -10.06 -5.22 11.91
CA GLY A 87 -11.31 -5.22 12.66
C GLY A 87 -12.25 -6.40 12.38
N LYS A 88 -11.97 -7.25 11.38
CA LYS A 88 -12.74 -8.48 11.09
C LYS A 88 -12.13 -9.74 11.70
N ARG A 89 -10.83 -9.72 12.00
CA ARG A 89 -10.12 -10.84 12.62
C ARG A 89 -9.93 -10.59 14.10
N GLU A 90 -10.56 -11.43 14.92
CA GLU A 90 -10.40 -11.38 16.38
C GLU A 90 -9.06 -11.98 16.81
N GLY A 91 -8.43 -11.39 17.82
CA GLY A 91 -7.23 -11.94 18.48
C GLY A 91 -5.90 -11.80 17.71
N ILE A 92 -5.89 -11.17 16.53
CA ILE A 92 -4.64 -10.84 15.81
C ILE A 92 -4.25 -9.38 16.05
N SER A 93 -2.96 -9.12 16.28
CA SER A 93 -2.48 -7.74 16.39
C SER A 93 -2.42 -7.08 15.01
N PRO A 94 -2.55 -5.74 14.92
CA PRO A 94 -2.41 -5.04 13.66
C PRO A 94 -1.07 -5.33 12.95
N GLU A 95 0.02 -5.41 13.71
CA GLU A 95 1.36 -5.69 13.19
C GLU A 95 1.48 -7.10 12.63
N ALA A 96 0.87 -8.09 13.30
CA ALA A 96 0.83 -9.46 12.80
C ALA A 96 0.01 -9.54 11.51
N LEU A 97 -1.12 -8.84 11.45
CA LEU A 97 -1.97 -8.77 10.27
C LEU A 97 -1.26 -8.09 9.09
N MET A 98 -0.54 -7.00 9.32
CA MET A 98 0.26 -6.34 8.27
C MET A 98 1.29 -7.29 7.68
N LYS A 99 2.03 -8.04 8.52
CA LYS A 99 3.02 -9.02 8.05
C LYS A 99 2.38 -10.15 7.25
N GLU A 100 1.21 -10.62 7.66
CA GLU A 100 0.44 -11.62 6.92
C GLU A 100 0.05 -11.09 5.53
N CYS A 101 -0.45 -9.85 5.44
CA CYS A 101 -0.80 -9.23 4.16
C CYS A 101 0.40 -9.06 3.22
N VAL A 102 1.57 -8.70 3.76
CA VAL A 102 2.82 -8.62 2.98
C VAL A 102 3.24 -10.01 2.49
N HIS A 103 3.17 -11.02 3.35
CA HIS A 103 3.52 -12.39 2.98
C HIS A 103 2.60 -12.94 1.89
N ASP A 104 1.30 -12.73 1.99
CA ASP A 104 0.34 -13.15 0.98
C ASP A 104 0.59 -12.45 -0.37
N ALA A 105 0.87 -11.15 -0.36
CA ALA A 105 1.25 -10.41 -1.56
C ALA A 105 2.58 -10.90 -2.16
N GLU A 106 3.56 -11.24 -1.32
CA GLU A 106 4.84 -11.82 -1.74
C GLU A 106 4.63 -13.15 -2.49
N GLN A 107 3.76 -14.03 -1.95
CA GLN A 107 3.47 -15.35 -2.50
C GLN A 107 2.42 -15.35 -3.61
N ALA A 108 1.77 -14.22 -3.90
CA ALA A 108 0.72 -14.13 -4.90
C ALA A 108 1.25 -14.62 -6.27
N SER A 109 0.59 -15.64 -6.82
CA SER A 109 1.00 -16.35 -8.03
C SER A 109 0.82 -15.57 -9.34
N TYR A 110 0.43 -14.29 -9.26
CA TYR A 110 -0.02 -13.51 -10.41
C TYR A 110 1.10 -12.99 -11.34
N HIS A 111 2.39 -13.10 -10.99
CA HIS A 111 3.46 -12.58 -11.85
C HIS A 111 4.75 -13.41 -11.83
N PRO A 112 5.53 -13.43 -12.94
CA PRO A 112 6.83 -14.12 -13.01
C PRO A 112 7.96 -13.36 -12.27
N ARG A 113 7.66 -12.51 -11.28
CA ARG A 113 8.63 -11.61 -10.62
C ARG A 113 8.75 -11.88 -9.11
N LYS A 114 8.92 -13.15 -8.73
CA LYS A 114 9.04 -13.56 -7.31
C LYS A 114 10.17 -12.82 -6.58
N GLU A 115 11.31 -12.60 -7.23
CA GLU A 115 12.45 -11.89 -6.64
C GLU A 115 12.13 -10.42 -6.37
N LEU A 116 11.38 -9.76 -7.27
CA LEU A 116 10.95 -8.38 -7.07
C LEU A 116 9.92 -8.27 -5.94
N ASN A 117 8.95 -9.20 -5.86
CA ASN A 117 8.02 -9.27 -4.74
C ASN A 117 8.75 -9.39 -3.39
N GLN A 118 9.77 -10.24 -3.34
CA GLN A 118 10.60 -10.42 -2.15
C GLN A 118 11.36 -9.15 -1.79
N ALA A 119 11.93 -8.46 -2.76
CA ALA A 119 12.62 -7.19 -2.54
C ALA A 119 11.65 -6.11 -2.01
N ILE A 120 10.46 -5.98 -2.60
CA ILE A 120 9.44 -5.01 -2.15
C ILE A 120 8.98 -5.33 -0.73
N ALA A 121 8.64 -6.60 -0.47
CA ALA A 121 8.25 -7.06 0.85
C ALA A 121 9.34 -6.79 1.91
N GLN A 122 10.60 -7.05 1.58
CA GLN A 122 11.73 -6.82 2.47
C GLN A 122 11.87 -5.34 2.81
N HIS A 123 11.93 -4.46 1.81
CA HIS A 123 12.06 -3.01 2.02
C HIS A 123 10.85 -2.43 2.76
N LEU A 124 9.65 -2.91 2.44
CA LEU A 124 8.44 -2.50 3.13
C LEU A 124 8.44 -2.90 4.61
N MET A 125 8.91 -4.11 4.93
CA MET A 125 9.06 -4.56 6.32
C MET A 125 10.17 -3.83 7.08
N GLN A 126 11.19 -3.31 6.38
CA GLN A 126 12.28 -2.54 6.96
C GLN A 126 11.92 -1.06 7.16
N GLY A 127 10.84 -0.59 6.52
CA GLY A 127 10.41 0.81 6.58
C GLY A 127 11.33 1.73 5.78
N ASP A 128 11.96 1.22 4.72
CA ASP A 128 12.86 1.97 3.84
C ASP A 128 12.46 1.90 2.35
N LEU A 129 11.27 1.37 2.05
CA LEU A 129 10.79 1.25 0.67
C LEU A 129 10.70 2.61 -0.03
N GLN A 130 10.19 3.64 0.65
CA GLN A 130 10.08 4.97 0.05
C GLN A 130 11.44 5.50 -0.44
N GLU A 131 12.50 5.26 0.33
CA GLU A 131 13.87 5.72 0.02
C GLU A 131 14.52 4.95 -1.13
N ASN A 132 13.96 3.79 -1.49
CA ASN A 132 14.52 2.87 -2.47
C ASN A 132 13.64 2.69 -3.73
N LEU A 133 12.51 3.38 -3.86
CA LEU A 133 11.60 3.26 -5.02
C LEU A 133 12.32 3.32 -6.38
N ASP A 134 13.19 4.32 -6.59
CA ASP A 134 13.91 4.52 -7.85
C ASP A 134 15.03 3.50 -8.11
N ARG A 135 15.41 2.71 -7.10
CA ARG A 135 16.53 1.75 -7.16
C ARG A 135 16.08 0.31 -7.41
N MET A 136 14.78 0.07 -7.40
CA MET A 136 14.15 -1.25 -7.54
C MET A 136 13.72 -1.52 -8.98
#